data_AF-A0AA94Y287-F1
#
_entry.id   AF-A0AA94Y287-F1
#
_cell.length_a   1.000
_cell.length_b   1.000
_cell.length_c   1.000
_cell.angle_alpha   90.00
_cell.angle_beta   90.00
_cell.angle_gamma   90.00
#
_symmetry.space_group_name_H-M   'P 1'
#
loop_
_entity.id
_entity.type
_entity.pdbx_description
1 polymer ?
#
loop_
_entity_poly.entity_id
_entity_poly.type
_entity_poly.pdbx_seq_one_letter_code
_entity_poly.pdbx_strand_id
1 'polypeptide(L)' 'MKVTIYWDTRHLDPKDVPRIKKRIRDKFNIPDYTTVNGETPCNIKEEDMELLKETEKRGFIQIRNK' A
#
# COMPACT_ATOMS: atom_id res chain seq x y z
N MET A 1 -6.74 11.46 -4.81
CA MET A 1 -6.70 11.48 -3.33
C MET A 1 -5.27 11.31 -2.85
N LYS A 2 -4.74 12.29 -2.12
CA LYS A 2 -3.43 12.20 -1.50
C LYS A 2 -3.54 11.35 -0.23
N VAL A 3 -2.77 10.27 -0.16
CA VAL A 3 -2.77 9.35 0.99
C VAL A 3 -1.34 8.90 1.29
N THR A 4 -1.14 8.38 2.51
CA THR A 4 0.12 7.73 2.88
C THR A 4 -0.13 6.24 3.10
N ILE A 5 0.60 5.39 2.36
CA ILE A 5 0.48 3.94 2.50
C ILE A 5 1.54 3.46 3.49
N TYR A 6 1.15 2.78 4.56
CA TYR A 6 2.06 2.05 5.44
C TYR A 6 2.01 0.56 5.11
N TRP A 7 3.18 -0.04 4.89
CA TRP A 7 3.29 -1.45 4.48
C TRP A 7 3.31 -2.36 5.71
N ASP A 8 2.14 -2.88 6.11
CA ASP A 8 2.06 -3.84 7.21
C ASP A 8 2.32 -5.27 6.73
N THR A 9 3.59 -5.66 6.67
CA THR A 9 3.99 -6.98 6.16
C THR A 9 4.30 -7.99 7.25
N ARG A 10 4.01 -7.68 8.53
CA ARG A 10 4.44 -8.47 9.69
C ARG A 10 3.78 -9.85 9.78
N HIS A 11 2.57 -9.96 9.22
CA HIS A 11 1.78 -11.21 9.21
C HIS A 11 1.90 -11.97 7.88
N LEU A 12 2.69 -11.45 6.93
CA LEU A 12 2.91 -12.08 5.63
C LEU A 12 4.18 -12.93 5.67
N ASP A 13 4.21 -13.99 4.86
CA ASP A 13 5.45 -14.74 4.64
C ASP A 13 6.48 -13.81 3.97
N PRO A 14 7.69 -13.64 4.55
CA PRO A 14 8.73 -12.77 3.99
C PRO A 14 9.05 -13.03 2.51
N LYS A 15 8.88 -14.28 2.03
CA LYS A 15 9.13 -14.64 0.62
C LYS A 15 8.10 -14.03 -0.33
N ASP A 16 6.88 -13.79 0.15
CA ASP A 16 5.77 -13.25 -0.63
C ASP A 16 5.72 -11.73 -0.62
N VAL A 17 6.34 -11.09 0.38
CA VAL A 17 6.32 -9.64 0.57
C VAL A 17 6.75 -8.87 -0.70
N PRO A 18 7.87 -9.17 -1.37
CA PRO A 18 8.27 -8.43 -2.58
C PRO A 18 7.22 -8.53 -3.69
N ARG A 19 6.66 -9.72 -3.90
CA ARG A 19 5.64 -9.99 -4.92
C ARG A 19 4.33 -9.26 -4.61
N ILE A 20 3.89 -9.28 -3.35
CA ILE A 20 2.67 -8.60 -2.90
C ILE A 20 2.81 -7.09 -3.05
N LYS A 21 3.93 -6.51 -2.57
CA LYS A 21 4.20 -5.07 -2.70
C LYS A 21 4.19 -4.63 -4.15
N LYS A 22 4.87 -5.38 -5.03
CA LYS A 22 4.90 -5.09 -6.47
C LYS A 22 3.48 -5.06 -7.08
N ARG A 23 2.65 -6.08 -6.81
CA ARG A 23 1.28 -6.13 -7.33
C ARG A 23 0.42 -4.96 -6.86
N ILE A 24 0.53 -4.57 -5.59
CA ILE A 24 -0.21 -3.44 -5.03
C ILE A 24 0.27 -2.14 -5.68
N ARG A 25 1.59 -1.96 -5.84
CA ARG A 25 2.14 -0.78 -6.54
C ARG A 25 1.68 -0.68 -7.98
N ASP A 26 1.79 -1.76 -8.74
CA ASP A 26 1.38 -1.81 -10.15
C ASP A 26 -0.14 -1.53 -10.28
N LYS A 27 -0.95 -2.07 -9.36
CA LYS A 27 -2.41 -1.88 -9.40
C LYS A 27 -2.85 -0.45 -9.12
N PHE A 28 -2.20 0.22 -8.16
CA PHE A 28 -2.60 1.54 -7.67
C PHE A 28 -1.70 2.68 -8.12
N ASN A 29 -0.72 2.38 -8.99
CA ASN A 29 0.31 3.32 -9.44
C ASN A 29 1.07 3.97 -8.26
N ILE A 30 1.40 3.18 -7.23
CA ILE A 30 2.17 3.64 -6.06
C ILE A 30 3.66 3.58 -6.40
N PRO A 31 4.43 4.64 -6.12
CA PRO A 31 5.86 4.67 -6.44
C PRO A 31 6.66 3.62 -5.65
N ASP A 32 7.74 3.12 -6.27
CA ASP A 32 8.63 2.12 -5.68
C ASP A 32 9.68 2.75 -4.77
N TYR A 33 9.22 3.44 -3.73
CA TYR A 33 10.06 3.85 -2.61
C TYR A 33 9.32 3.65 -1.30
N THR A 34 10.07 3.62 -0.20
CA THR A 34 9.52 3.56 1.16
C THR A 34 10.40 4.42 2.05
N THR A 35 9.80 5.27 2.87
CA THR A 35 10.54 6.09 3.84
C THR A 35 11.14 5.23 4.94
N VAL A 36 12.01 5.80 5.76
CA VAL A 36 12.57 5.15 6.96
C VAL A 36 11.46 4.63 7.90
N ASN A 37 10.29 5.27 7.90
CA ASN A 37 9.13 4.90 8.72
C ASN A 37 8.24 3.82 8.08
N GLY A 38 8.64 3.21 6.96
CA GLY A 38 7.83 2.20 6.28
C GLY A 38 6.64 2.76 5.49
N GLU A 39 6.65 4.06 5.18
CA GLU A 39 5.54 4.78 4.54
C GLU A 39 5.84 5.15 3.09
N THR A 40 4.81 5.21 2.25
CA THR A 40 4.88 5.69 0.87
C THR A 40 3.74 6.70 0.60
N PRO A 41 4.02 8.01 0.68
CA PRO A 41 3.10 9.05 0.23
C PRO A 41 2.84 8.95 -1.28
N CYS A 42 1.57 8.96 -1.68
CA CYS A 42 1.17 8.84 -3.08
C CYS A 42 -0.20 9.46 -3.37
N ASN A 43 -0.52 9.57 -4.66
CA ASN A 43 -1.83 10.00 -5.13
C ASN A 43 -2.56 8.78 -5.71
N ILE A 44 -3.69 8.44 -5.12
CA ILE A 44 -4.57 7.37 -5.58
C ILE A 44 -5.75 7.98 -6.32
N LYS A 45 -6.16 7.36 -7.43
CA LYS A 45 -7.35 7.77 -8.16
C LYS A 45 -8.60 7.52 -7.31
N GLU A 46 -9.60 8.38 -7.43
CA GLU A 46 -10.83 8.23 -6.65
C GLU A 46 -11.55 6.90 -6.94
N GLU A 47 -11.55 6.47 -8.20
CA GLU A 47 -12.10 5.18 -8.67
C GLU A 47 -11.47 3.95 -7.99
N ASP A 48 -10.19 4.04 -7.59
CA ASP A 48 -9.45 2.94 -6.98
C ASP A 48 -9.56 2.92 -5.44
N MET A 49 -10.16 3.96 -4.83
CA MET A 49 -10.20 4.09 -3.37
C MET A 49 -10.98 2.98 -2.68
N GLU A 50 -12.06 2.48 -3.27
CA GLU A 50 -12.82 1.35 -2.69
C GLU A 50 -11.98 0.08 -2.66
N LEU A 51 -11.26 -0.22 -3.74
CA LEU A 51 -10.39 -1.38 -3.81
C LEU A 51 -9.16 -1.24 -2.90
N LEU A 52 -8.64 -0.02 -2.73
CA LEU A 52 -7.55 0.25 -1.80
C LEU A 52 -7.98 0.00 -0.34
N LYS A 53 -9.18 0.46 0.05
CA LYS A 53 -9.75 0.19 1.38
C LYS A 53 -9.98 -1.30 1.62
N GLU A 54 -10.41 -2.04 0.61
CA GLU A 54 -10.52 -3.49 0.68
C GLU A 54 -9.14 -4.16 0.84
N THR A 55 -8.11 -3.64 0.17
CA THR A 55 -6.72 -4.10 0.33
C THR A 55 -6.20 -3.85 1.74
N GLU A 56 -6.57 -2.72 2.35
CA GLU A 56 -6.31 -2.42 3.76
C GLU A 56 -7.04 -3.38 4.71
N LYS A 57 -8.33 -3.64 4.49
CA LYS A 57 -9.12 -4.58 5.31
C LYS A 57 -8.53 -5.99 5.33
N ARG A 58 -7.92 -6.41 4.23
CA ARG A 58 -7.22 -7.71 4.11
C ARG A 58 -5.88 -7.75 4.85
N GLY A 59 -5.42 -6.62 5.37
CA GLY A 59 -4.22 -6.48 6.18
C GLY A 59 -2.97 -6.08 5.41
N PHE A 60 -2.98 -6.06 4.06
CA PHE A 60 -1.73 -5.86 3.30
C PHE A 60 -1.08 -4.48 3.47
N ILE A 61 -1.90 -3.46 3.75
CA ILE A 61 -1.50 -2.05 3.87
C ILE A 61 -2.35 -1.35 4.93
N GLN A 62 -1.91 -0.19 5.39
CA GLN A 62 -2.73 0.77 6.13
C GLN A 62 -2.75 2.11 5.39
N ILE A 63 -3.92 2.70 5.24
CA ILE A 63 -4.13 4.01 4.67
C ILE A 63 -4.05 5.03 5.81
N ARG A 64 -3.04 5.90 5.76
CA ARG A 64 -2.86 6.98 6.74
C ARG A 64 -3.17 8.32 6.09
N ASN A 65 -4.16 9.02 6.66
CA ASN A 65 -4.46 10.41 6.34
C ASN A 65 -3.76 11.29 7.38
N LYS A 66 -2.52 11.67 7.10
CA LYS A 66 -1.79 12.69 7.86
C LYS A 66 -1.87 14.02 7.13
#